data_AF-A0A7C6B2K5-F1
#
_entry.id   AF-A0A7C6B2K5-F1
#
_cell.length_a   1.000
_cell.length_b   1.000
_cell.length_c   1.000
_cell.angle_alpha   90.00
_cell.angle_beta   90.00
_cell.angle_gamma   90.00
#
_symmetry.space_group_name_H-M   'P 1'
#
loop_
_entity.id
_entity.type
_entity.pdbx_description
1 polymer ?
#
loop_
_entity_poly.entity_id
_entity_poly.type
_entity_poly.pdbx_seq_one_letter_code
_entity_poly.pdbx_strand_id
1 'polypeptide(L)'
;MLRRYLERKDWETDVARYGVDIWMTTIAIAEGFRVCQSFLGAKLHDAKDPGADLSAMLHQVVGSVFTLMKEYEQVWRNVTGSRPADLFGFRFDVGLDPIPVNLERMVKAFLTGCRELREIWSLALERETLQALLGVCREAEANPRQWRLPDYLWARVILDFACAHRAMPVERGHLLRSLTPLYLGRVASFVMETEPLVSAEVEDRIEQLCLAFEAAKPYLTARWDAVGAAAAPAVQGAPVEVKP
;
A
#
# COMPACT_ATOMS: atom_id res chain seq x y z
N MET A 1 21.41 -4.35 -14.25
CA MET A 1 20.70 -4.53 -12.97
C MET A 1 21.67 -4.48 -11.79
N LEU A 2 22.55 -5.46 -11.57
CA LEU A 2 23.47 -5.46 -10.41
C LEU A 2 24.31 -4.17 -10.26
N ARG A 3 24.98 -3.71 -11.33
CA ARG A 3 25.74 -2.44 -11.32
C ARG A 3 24.86 -1.25 -10.90
N ARG A 4 23.64 -1.18 -11.41
CA ARG A 4 22.70 -0.09 -11.11
C ARG A 4 22.32 -0.06 -9.63
N TYR A 5 22.08 -1.22 -9.03
CA TYR A 5 21.84 -1.27 -7.60
C TYR A 5 23.08 -0.80 -6.83
N LEU A 6 24.30 -1.28 -7.17
CA LEU A 6 25.54 -0.89 -6.48
C LEU A 6 25.83 0.62 -6.52
N GLU A 7 25.30 1.36 -7.50
CA GLU A 7 25.42 2.82 -7.59
C GLU A 7 24.48 3.58 -6.65
N ARG A 8 23.43 2.93 -6.15
CA ARG A 8 22.47 3.56 -5.24
C ARG A 8 23.06 3.68 -3.83
N LYS A 9 22.61 4.70 -3.08
CA LYS A 9 23.10 5.02 -1.72
C LYS A 9 22.06 4.81 -0.63
N ASP A 10 20.83 4.44 -1.00
CA ASP A 10 19.69 4.27 -0.11
C ASP A 10 19.55 2.84 0.46
N TRP A 11 20.56 1.99 0.26
CA TRP A 11 20.58 0.61 0.76
C TRP A 11 20.49 0.49 2.28
N GLU A 12 21.01 1.47 3.02
CA GLU A 12 21.04 1.45 4.49
C GLU A 12 19.77 2.06 5.12
N THR A 13 18.79 2.45 4.32
CA THR A 13 17.51 3.03 4.80
C THR A 13 16.50 1.93 5.17
N ASP A 14 15.23 2.29 5.40
CA ASP A 14 14.14 1.33 5.68
C ASP A 14 13.95 0.24 4.61
N VAL A 15 14.64 0.35 3.47
CA VAL A 15 14.80 -0.68 2.43
C VAL A 15 15.54 -1.92 2.95
N ALA A 16 16.45 -1.79 3.93
CA ALA A 16 17.50 -2.78 4.23
C ALA A 16 17.02 -4.13 4.81
N ARG A 17 15.79 -4.24 5.33
CA ARG A 17 15.34 -5.45 6.06
C ARG A 17 14.14 -6.14 5.41
N TYR A 18 12.97 -5.51 5.41
CA TYR A 18 11.76 -6.07 4.78
C TYR A 18 11.37 -5.38 3.47
N GLY A 19 11.92 -4.21 3.16
CA GLY A 19 11.62 -3.42 1.97
C GLY A 19 12.44 -3.78 0.71
N VAL A 20 13.44 -4.65 0.83
CA VAL A 20 14.42 -4.88 -0.25
C VAL A 20 13.79 -5.47 -1.51
N ASP A 21 12.88 -6.43 -1.37
CA ASP A 21 12.26 -7.11 -2.51
C ASP A 21 11.41 -6.15 -3.34
N ILE A 22 10.59 -5.32 -2.67
CA ILE A 22 9.76 -4.33 -3.33
C ILE A 22 10.61 -3.20 -3.94
N TRP A 23 11.70 -2.82 -3.27
CA TRP A 23 12.65 -1.83 -3.79
C TRP A 23 13.35 -2.30 -5.05
N MET A 24 13.93 -3.51 -5.03
CA MET A 24 14.59 -4.09 -6.19
C MET A 24 13.61 -4.21 -7.36
N THR A 25 12.46 -4.84 -7.12
CA THR A 25 11.46 -5.12 -8.16
C THR A 25 10.92 -3.83 -8.79
N THR A 26 10.56 -2.84 -7.96
CA THR A 26 10.02 -1.56 -8.46
C THR A 26 11.06 -0.80 -9.29
N ILE A 27 12.33 -0.74 -8.85
CA ILE A 27 13.40 -0.09 -9.63
C ILE A 27 13.62 -0.81 -10.96
N ALA A 28 13.62 -2.15 -10.96
CA ALA A 28 13.80 -2.92 -12.18
C ALA A 28 12.72 -2.57 -13.22
N ILE A 29 11.47 -2.54 -12.78
CA ILE A 29 10.31 -2.23 -13.62
C ILE A 29 10.35 -0.77 -14.07
N ALA A 30 10.55 0.17 -13.14
CA ALA A 30 10.48 1.61 -13.41
C ALA A 30 11.64 2.10 -14.31
N GLU A 31 12.80 1.46 -14.26
CA GLU A 31 13.94 1.76 -15.13
C GLU A 31 13.96 0.93 -16.44
N GLY A 32 12.89 0.18 -16.72
CA GLY A 32 12.71 -0.49 -18.01
C GLY A 32 13.58 -1.75 -18.21
N PHE A 33 14.05 -2.38 -17.14
CA PHE A 33 14.67 -3.70 -17.26
C PHE A 33 13.62 -4.73 -17.71
N ARG A 34 14.07 -5.76 -18.44
CA ARG A 34 13.21 -6.90 -18.79
C ARG A 34 12.99 -7.77 -17.55
N VAL A 35 11.74 -7.95 -17.17
CA VAL A 35 11.32 -8.72 -16.00
C VAL A 35 10.44 -9.86 -16.46
N CYS A 36 10.69 -11.04 -15.90
CA CYS A 36 9.89 -12.24 -16.15
C CYS A 36 9.69 -13.01 -14.85
N GLN A 37 8.67 -13.87 -14.83
CA GLN A 37 8.41 -14.80 -13.74
C GLN A 37 8.79 -16.23 -14.17
N SER A 38 9.27 -17.03 -13.22
CA SER A 38 9.61 -18.45 -13.43
C SER A 38 9.17 -19.26 -12.22
N PHE A 39 8.69 -20.48 -12.45
CA PHE A 39 8.26 -21.39 -11.39
C PHE A 39 9.45 -22.22 -10.89
N LEU A 40 9.74 -22.15 -9.58
CA LEU A 40 10.90 -22.80 -8.97
C LEU A 40 10.55 -23.86 -7.90
N GLY A 41 9.27 -24.18 -7.71
CA GLY A 41 8.81 -25.12 -6.67
C GLY A 41 8.11 -24.44 -5.51
N ALA A 42 7.63 -25.23 -4.55
CA ALA A 42 7.23 -24.71 -3.24
C ALA A 42 8.43 -24.05 -2.58
N LYS A 43 8.25 -22.83 -2.08
CA LYS A 43 9.21 -22.25 -1.14
C LYS A 43 8.94 -22.84 0.23
N LEU A 44 9.79 -23.76 0.68
CA LEU A 44 9.72 -24.32 2.03
C LEU A 44 10.10 -23.23 3.03
N HIS A 45 9.15 -22.87 3.89
CA HIS A 45 9.36 -21.91 4.97
C HIS A 45 9.13 -22.61 6.31
N ASP A 46 10.01 -22.40 7.28
CA ASP A 46 9.65 -22.63 8.67
C ASP A 46 8.49 -21.68 9.02
N ALA A 47 7.43 -22.23 9.63
CA ALA A 47 6.30 -21.44 10.08
C ALA A 47 6.77 -20.36 11.07
N LYS A 48 6.91 -19.12 10.59
CA LYS A 48 7.10 -17.95 11.45
C LYS A 48 5.73 -17.43 11.83
N ASP A 49 5.52 -17.07 13.10
CA ASP A 49 4.35 -16.28 13.50
C ASP A 49 4.42 -14.92 12.80
N PRO A 50 3.58 -14.67 11.76
CA PRO A 50 3.65 -13.42 11.01
C PRO A 50 3.25 -12.23 11.87
N GLY A 51 2.51 -12.46 12.97
CA GLY A 51 1.92 -11.43 13.81
C GLY A 51 2.88 -10.70 14.73
N ALA A 52 4.05 -11.27 15.06
CA ALA A 52 5.02 -10.67 15.98
C ALA A 52 5.76 -9.47 15.34
N ASP A 53 6.11 -9.57 14.06
CA ASP A 53 6.87 -8.55 13.31
C ASP A 53 6.03 -7.78 12.28
N LEU A 54 4.72 -8.08 12.16
CA LEU A 54 3.86 -7.56 11.10
C LEU A 54 3.89 -6.03 10.99
N SER A 55 3.84 -5.33 12.11
CA SER A 55 3.80 -3.85 12.12
C SER A 55 5.10 -3.26 11.56
N ALA A 56 6.26 -3.82 11.95
CA ALA A 56 7.56 -3.38 11.45
C ALA A 56 7.76 -3.73 9.97
N MET A 57 7.34 -4.92 9.57
CA MET A 57 7.37 -5.37 8.17
C MET A 57 6.50 -4.49 7.27
N LEU A 58 5.23 -4.30 7.64
CA LEU A 58 4.29 -3.48 6.89
C LEU A 58 4.80 -2.05 6.75
N HIS A 59 5.31 -1.46 7.84
CA HIS A 59 5.88 -0.12 7.82
C HIS A 59 7.01 -0.01 6.79
N GLN A 60 7.98 -0.92 6.79
CA GLN A 60 9.11 -0.88 5.86
C GLN A 60 8.70 -1.11 4.41
N VAL A 61 7.79 -2.06 4.15
CA VAL A 61 7.30 -2.35 2.80
C VAL A 61 6.54 -1.16 2.24
N VAL A 62 5.55 -0.64 2.98
CA VAL A 62 4.71 0.48 2.52
C VAL A 62 5.54 1.76 2.41
N GLY A 63 6.45 2.03 3.35
CA GLY A 63 7.38 3.16 3.28
C GLY A 63 8.26 3.10 2.03
N SER A 64 8.76 1.91 1.67
CA SER A 64 9.53 1.69 0.44
C SER A 64 8.69 1.97 -0.81
N VAL A 65 7.46 1.45 -0.86
CA VAL A 65 6.52 1.71 -1.96
C VAL A 65 6.26 3.21 -2.12
N PHE A 66 5.89 3.91 -1.04
CA PHE A 66 5.57 5.34 -1.12
C PHE A 66 6.78 6.21 -1.49
N THR A 67 7.98 5.82 -1.03
CA THR A 67 9.23 6.50 -1.41
C THR A 67 9.50 6.35 -2.90
N LEU A 68 9.34 5.13 -3.44
CA LEU A 68 9.55 4.85 -4.86
C LEU A 68 8.46 5.45 -5.74
N MET A 69 7.22 5.55 -5.26
CA MET A 69 6.16 6.32 -5.94
C MET A 69 6.55 7.79 -6.10
N LYS A 70 7.21 8.40 -5.09
CA LYS A 70 7.72 9.77 -5.21
C LYS A 70 8.89 9.85 -6.18
N GLU A 71 9.85 8.93 -6.11
CA GLU A 71 11.04 8.92 -6.97
C GLU A 71 10.68 8.73 -8.45
N TYR A 72 9.81 7.77 -8.76
CA TYR A 72 9.42 7.41 -10.12
C TYR A 72 8.10 8.05 -10.54
N GLU A 73 7.79 9.25 -10.02
CA GLU A 73 6.57 10.00 -10.33
C GLU A 73 6.31 10.11 -11.83
N GLN A 74 7.33 10.49 -12.59
CA GLN A 74 7.22 10.67 -14.04
C GLN A 74 7.00 9.34 -14.78
N VAL A 75 7.40 8.21 -14.20
CA VAL A 75 7.21 6.90 -14.84
C VAL A 75 5.76 6.46 -14.67
N TRP A 76 5.26 6.33 -13.44
CA TRP A 76 3.92 5.78 -13.22
C TRP A 76 2.80 6.70 -13.73
N ARG A 77 3.04 8.03 -13.80
CA ARG A 77 2.08 8.96 -14.43
C ARG A 77 1.79 8.60 -15.89
N ASN A 78 2.79 8.15 -16.63
CA ASN A 78 2.67 7.84 -18.06
C ASN A 78 2.22 6.41 -18.36
N VAL A 79 2.05 5.55 -17.35
CA VAL A 79 1.66 4.14 -17.51
C VAL A 79 0.18 3.94 -17.25
N THR A 80 -0.60 3.52 -18.24
CA THR A 80 -2.03 3.23 -18.06
C THR A 80 -2.26 1.72 -18.08
N GLY A 81 -2.60 1.19 -16.91
CA GLY A 81 -2.86 -0.24 -16.71
C GLY A 81 -1.59 -1.09 -16.55
N SER A 82 -1.79 -2.33 -16.13
CA SER A 82 -0.73 -3.33 -16.03
C SER A 82 -0.81 -4.35 -17.18
N ARG A 83 0.25 -5.14 -17.31
CA ARG A 83 0.30 -6.29 -18.22
C ARG A 83 0.88 -7.49 -17.49
N PRO A 84 0.44 -8.72 -17.79
CA PRO A 84 1.07 -9.92 -17.24
C PRO A 84 2.57 -9.92 -17.52
N ALA A 85 3.37 -10.40 -16.55
CA ALA A 85 4.79 -10.62 -16.76
C ALA A 85 5.00 -11.82 -17.70
N ASP A 86 6.08 -11.78 -18.49
CA ASP A 86 6.46 -12.93 -19.30
C ASP A 86 6.76 -14.13 -18.37
N LEU A 87 6.25 -15.30 -18.72
CA LEU A 87 6.45 -16.52 -17.94
C LEU A 87 7.44 -17.45 -18.65
N PHE A 88 8.45 -17.89 -17.92
CA PHE A 88 9.45 -18.85 -18.39
C PHE A 88 9.36 -20.15 -17.58
N GLY A 89 9.38 -21.28 -18.29
CA GLY A 89 9.29 -22.61 -17.68
C GLY A 89 7.85 -23.13 -17.56
N PHE A 90 7.70 -24.26 -16.88
CA PHE A 90 6.43 -24.96 -16.72
C PHE A 90 5.67 -24.44 -15.50
N ARG A 91 4.37 -24.21 -15.64
CA ARG A 91 3.48 -23.96 -14.49
C ARG A 91 3.23 -25.26 -13.77
N PHE A 92 3.30 -25.24 -12.45
CA PHE A 92 2.80 -26.32 -11.61
C PHE A 92 2.16 -25.70 -10.38
N ASP A 93 0.99 -26.21 -10.02
CA ASP A 93 0.31 -25.82 -8.79
C ASP A 93 1.00 -26.49 -7.61
N VAL A 94 1.20 -25.71 -6.56
CA VAL A 94 1.76 -26.23 -5.31
C VAL A 94 0.68 -26.11 -4.26
N GLY A 95 0.30 -27.26 -3.68
CA GLY A 95 -0.58 -27.25 -2.51
C GLY A 95 0.10 -26.48 -1.38
N LEU A 96 -0.55 -25.41 -0.91
CA LEU A 96 -0.11 -24.67 0.27
C LEU A 96 -0.88 -25.18 1.48
N ASP A 97 -0.17 -25.40 2.58
CA ASP A 97 -0.82 -25.73 3.84
C ASP A 97 -1.64 -24.53 4.34
N PRO A 98 -2.86 -24.75 4.87
CA PRO A 98 -3.65 -23.69 5.44
C PRO A 98 -2.90 -23.01 6.58
N ILE A 99 -2.73 -21.69 6.50
CA ILE A 99 -2.17 -20.90 7.58
C ILE A 99 -3.32 -20.47 8.50
N PRO A 100 -3.34 -20.88 9.78
CA PRO A 100 -4.40 -20.47 10.69
C PRO A 100 -4.31 -18.97 10.95
N VAL A 101 -5.39 -18.24 10.62
CA VAL A 101 -5.50 -16.79 10.85
C VAL A 101 -6.38 -16.53 12.08
N ASN A 102 -5.89 -15.71 13.03
CA ASN A 102 -6.70 -15.28 14.16
C ASN A 102 -7.56 -14.06 13.79
N LEU A 103 -8.70 -14.32 13.13
CA LEU A 103 -9.65 -13.28 12.71
C LEU A 103 -10.11 -12.40 13.86
N GLU A 104 -10.42 -12.97 15.02
CA GLU A 104 -10.90 -12.23 16.19
C GLU A 104 -9.87 -11.18 16.64
N ARG A 105 -8.60 -11.56 16.71
CA ARG A 105 -7.49 -10.65 17.05
C ARG A 105 -7.35 -9.54 16.00
N MET A 106 -7.49 -9.85 14.72
CA MET A 106 -7.39 -8.86 13.64
C MET A 106 -8.53 -7.84 13.70
N VAL A 107 -9.78 -8.31 13.84
CA VAL A 107 -10.97 -7.45 13.96
C VAL A 107 -10.87 -6.58 15.21
N LYS A 108 -10.45 -7.15 16.35
CA LYS A 108 -10.26 -6.37 17.58
C LYS A 108 -9.22 -5.26 17.40
N ALA A 109 -8.08 -5.55 16.76
CA ALA A 109 -7.04 -4.55 16.50
C ALA A 109 -7.54 -3.45 15.55
N PHE A 110 -8.28 -3.81 14.50
CA PHE A 110 -8.92 -2.84 13.60
C PHE A 110 -9.88 -1.91 14.33
N LEU A 111 -10.79 -2.46 15.14
CA LEU A 111 -11.76 -1.67 15.91
C LEU A 111 -11.08 -0.78 16.97
N THR A 112 -10.00 -1.24 17.59
CA THR A 112 -9.17 -0.40 18.47
C THR A 112 -8.57 0.77 17.69
N GLY A 113 -8.00 0.51 16.50
CA GLY A 113 -7.52 1.56 15.62
C GLY A 113 -8.61 2.57 15.24
N CYS A 114 -9.83 2.12 14.94
CA CYS A 114 -10.96 3.00 14.62
C CYS A 114 -11.29 3.99 15.74
N ARG A 115 -11.10 3.59 17.01
CA ARG A 115 -11.34 4.45 18.17
C ARG A 115 -10.17 5.39 18.47
N GLU A 116 -8.94 4.89 18.34
CA GLU A 116 -7.75 5.58 18.86
C GLU A 116 -7.01 6.43 17.82
N LEU A 117 -7.11 6.10 16.52
CA LEU A 117 -6.26 6.68 15.48
C LEU A 117 -6.99 7.62 14.53
N ARG A 118 -8.26 7.95 14.81
CA ARG A 118 -9.08 8.80 13.95
C ARG A 118 -8.43 10.14 13.63
N GLU A 119 -7.81 10.78 14.62
CA GLU A 119 -7.12 12.06 14.44
C GLU A 119 -5.93 11.91 13.50
N ILE A 120 -5.10 10.87 13.67
CA ILE A 120 -3.96 10.60 12.80
C ILE A 120 -4.43 10.29 11.38
N TRP A 121 -5.47 9.48 11.22
CA TRP A 121 -6.04 9.19 9.90
C TRP A 121 -6.62 10.43 9.22
N SER A 122 -7.14 11.39 9.97
CA SER A 122 -7.63 12.66 9.41
C SER A 122 -6.52 13.55 8.82
N LEU A 123 -5.26 13.32 9.21
CA LEU A 123 -4.12 13.99 8.58
C LEU A 123 -3.83 13.43 7.19
N ALA A 124 -4.15 12.15 6.94
CA ALA A 124 -3.82 11.48 5.69
C ALA A 124 -5.00 11.38 4.71
N LEU A 125 -6.18 11.04 5.22
CA LEU A 125 -7.35 10.69 4.41
C LEU A 125 -8.16 11.93 4.01
N GLU A 126 -8.69 11.93 2.79
CA GLU A 126 -9.76 12.88 2.45
C GLU A 126 -10.97 12.70 3.35
N ARG A 127 -11.73 13.78 3.53
CA ARG A 127 -12.93 13.78 4.37
C ARG A 127 -13.90 12.67 3.96
N GLU A 128 -14.14 12.50 2.67
CA GLU A 128 -15.04 11.48 2.13
C GLU A 128 -14.48 10.07 2.38
N THR A 129 -13.18 9.86 2.18
CA THR A 129 -12.50 8.59 2.47
C THR A 129 -12.60 8.24 3.95
N LEU A 130 -12.32 9.19 4.85
CA LEU A 130 -12.42 9.01 6.30
C LEU A 130 -13.85 8.71 6.73
N GLN A 131 -14.84 9.43 6.20
CA GLN A 131 -16.25 9.21 6.54
C GLN A 131 -16.72 7.81 6.12
N ALA A 132 -16.35 7.36 4.92
CA ALA A 132 -16.67 6.02 4.44
C ALA A 132 -15.98 4.94 5.28
N LEU A 133 -14.70 5.13 5.63
CA LEU A 133 -13.95 4.24 6.51
C LEU A 133 -14.60 4.12 7.90
N LEU A 134 -15.04 5.23 8.48
CA LEU A 134 -15.77 5.23 9.76
C LEU A 134 -17.14 4.53 9.65
N GLY A 135 -17.75 4.52 8.45
CA GLY A 135 -18.91 3.67 8.16
C GLY A 135 -18.59 2.19 8.30
N VAL A 136 -17.51 1.74 7.65
CA VAL A 136 -17.03 0.35 7.76
C VAL A 136 -16.66 0.00 9.21
N CYS A 137 -16.03 0.90 9.96
CA CYS A 137 -15.76 0.69 11.39
C CYS A 137 -17.05 0.39 12.19
N ARG A 138 -18.13 1.13 11.93
CA ARG A 138 -19.43 0.90 12.60
C ARG A 138 -20.07 -0.42 12.19
N GLU A 139 -19.99 -0.79 10.90
CA GLU A 139 -20.48 -2.08 10.42
C GLU A 139 -19.71 -3.26 11.04
N ALA A 140 -18.38 -3.15 11.10
CA ALA A 140 -17.52 -4.14 11.74
C ALA A 140 -17.76 -4.26 13.24
N GLU A 141 -18.13 -3.17 13.92
CA GLU A 141 -18.50 -3.20 15.34
C GLU A 141 -19.86 -3.87 15.57
N ALA A 142 -20.84 -3.60 14.70
CA ALA A 142 -22.17 -4.19 14.78
C ALA A 142 -22.18 -5.68 14.40
N ASN A 143 -21.41 -6.06 13.37
CA ASN A 143 -21.35 -7.43 12.85
C ASN A 143 -19.90 -7.91 12.66
N PRO A 144 -19.14 -8.21 13.73
CA PRO A 144 -17.69 -8.50 13.65
C PRO A 144 -17.28 -9.66 12.74
N ARG A 145 -18.21 -10.56 12.43
CA ARG A 145 -17.99 -11.74 11.56
C ARG A 145 -18.53 -11.56 10.14
N GLN A 146 -19.17 -10.43 9.83
CA GLN A 146 -19.82 -10.21 8.54
C GLN A 146 -19.85 -8.71 8.22
N TRP A 147 -18.75 -8.24 7.63
CA TRP A 147 -18.58 -6.88 7.15
C TRP A 147 -17.57 -6.88 6.00
N ARG A 148 -17.57 -5.80 5.21
CA ARG A 148 -16.68 -5.69 4.05
C ARG A 148 -16.00 -4.34 4.03
N LEU A 149 -14.69 -4.33 3.80
CA LEU A 149 -13.96 -3.15 3.38
C LEU A 149 -13.87 -3.17 1.84
N PRO A 150 -14.65 -2.33 1.13
CA PRO A 150 -14.67 -2.36 -0.33
C PRO A 150 -13.32 -2.00 -0.95
N ASP A 151 -12.98 -2.60 -2.09
CA ASP A 151 -11.69 -2.37 -2.75
C ASP A 151 -11.45 -0.93 -3.14
N TYR A 152 -12.47 -0.23 -3.66
CA TYR A 152 -12.34 1.18 -4.03
C TYR A 152 -11.95 2.04 -2.81
N LEU A 153 -12.50 1.71 -1.63
CA LEU A 153 -12.22 2.43 -0.39
C LEU A 153 -10.83 2.10 0.12
N TRP A 154 -10.43 0.82 0.07
CA TRP A 154 -9.07 0.42 0.40
C TRP A 154 -8.03 1.09 -0.51
N ALA A 155 -8.28 1.13 -1.83
CA ALA A 155 -7.44 1.83 -2.78
C ALA A 155 -7.32 3.31 -2.41
N ARG A 156 -8.44 4.00 -2.14
CA ARG A 156 -8.40 5.41 -1.68
C ARG A 156 -7.60 5.59 -0.40
N VAL A 157 -7.78 4.72 0.60
CA VAL A 157 -7.00 4.77 1.84
C VAL A 157 -5.51 4.72 1.52
N ILE A 158 -5.04 3.72 0.77
CA ILE A 158 -3.61 3.58 0.47
C ILE A 158 -3.08 4.77 -0.35
N LEU A 159 -3.83 5.25 -1.34
CA LEU A 159 -3.43 6.38 -2.17
C LEU A 159 -3.39 7.70 -1.39
N ASP A 160 -4.32 7.90 -0.46
CA ASP A 160 -4.35 9.05 0.45
C ASP A 160 -3.13 9.03 1.38
N PHE A 161 -2.81 7.86 1.96
CA PHE A 161 -1.61 7.66 2.76
C PHE A 161 -0.32 7.92 1.94
N ALA A 162 -0.27 7.51 0.67
CA ALA A 162 0.87 7.78 -0.21
C ALA A 162 1.06 9.30 -0.43
N CYS A 163 -0.03 10.03 -0.66
CA CYS A 163 -0.02 11.48 -0.84
C CYS A 163 0.45 12.19 0.45
N ALA A 164 -0.11 11.80 1.60
CA ALA A 164 0.25 12.35 2.90
C ALA A 164 1.73 12.05 3.24
N HIS A 165 2.19 10.82 3.00
CA HIS A 165 3.59 10.44 3.18
C HIS A 165 4.55 11.31 2.34
N ARG A 166 4.16 11.69 1.12
CA ARG A 166 4.95 12.61 0.29
C ARG A 166 5.01 14.02 0.90
N ALA A 167 3.89 14.51 1.44
CA ALA A 167 3.71 15.89 1.89
C ALA A 167 4.21 16.17 3.31
N MET A 168 4.17 15.16 4.17
CA MET A 168 4.39 15.26 5.62
C MET A 168 5.63 14.45 6.02
N PRO A 169 6.85 14.88 5.66
CA PRO A 169 8.07 14.09 5.89
C PRO A 169 8.38 13.85 7.36
N VAL A 170 7.96 14.75 8.27
CA VAL A 170 8.18 14.63 9.72
C VAL A 170 7.27 13.56 10.32
N GLU A 171 6.04 13.44 9.82
CA GLU A 171 4.97 12.61 10.35
C GLU A 171 4.96 11.18 9.77
N ARG A 172 5.77 10.89 8.74
CA ARG A 172 5.78 9.60 8.01
C ARG A 172 5.75 8.38 8.91
N GLY A 173 6.61 8.35 9.92
CA GLY A 173 6.68 7.21 10.84
C GLY A 173 5.41 7.01 11.66
N HIS A 174 4.69 8.08 12.02
CA HIS A 174 3.40 7.97 12.70
C HIS A 174 2.29 7.56 11.74
N LEU A 175 2.27 8.13 10.52
CA LEU A 175 1.33 7.74 9.47
C LEU A 175 1.45 6.25 9.15
N LEU A 176 2.65 5.76 8.84
CA LEU A 176 2.86 4.36 8.46
C LEU A 176 2.51 3.39 9.59
N ARG A 177 2.85 3.71 10.84
CA ARG A 177 2.43 2.89 12.00
C ARG A 177 0.92 2.86 12.19
N SER A 178 0.23 3.95 11.90
CA SER A 178 -1.24 4.04 12.00
C SER A 178 -1.98 3.22 10.94
N LEU A 179 -1.28 2.75 9.89
CA LEU A 179 -1.85 1.91 8.83
C LEU A 179 -2.03 0.45 9.26
N THR A 180 -1.27 -0.02 10.25
CA THR A 180 -1.31 -1.42 10.72
C THR A 180 -2.73 -1.91 11.05
N PRO A 181 -3.54 -1.23 11.90
CA PRO A 181 -4.90 -1.69 12.17
C PRO A 181 -5.81 -1.64 10.94
N LEU A 182 -5.61 -0.71 10.01
CA LEU A 182 -6.36 -0.67 8.74
C LEU A 182 -6.03 -1.88 7.85
N TYR A 183 -4.75 -2.24 7.77
CA TYR A 183 -4.30 -3.44 7.06
C TYR A 183 -4.88 -4.70 7.68
N LEU A 184 -4.84 -4.83 9.01
CA LEU A 184 -5.48 -5.95 9.71
C LEU A 184 -6.98 -6.04 9.43
N GLY A 185 -7.66 -4.90 9.37
CA GLY A 185 -9.06 -4.83 8.94
C GLY A 185 -9.24 -5.30 7.49
N ARG A 186 -8.39 -4.86 6.57
CA ARG A 186 -8.45 -5.30 5.15
C ARG A 186 -8.25 -6.81 5.01
N VAL A 187 -7.29 -7.39 5.75
CA VAL A 187 -7.00 -8.82 5.75
C VAL A 187 -8.18 -9.60 6.35
N ALA A 188 -8.73 -9.16 7.48
CA ALA A 188 -9.90 -9.79 8.08
C ALA A 188 -11.10 -9.77 7.11
N SER A 189 -11.37 -8.62 6.48
CA SER A 189 -12.40 -8.50 5.45
C SER A 189 -12.15 -9.41 4.26
N PHE A 190 -10.90 -9.58 3.83
CA PHE A 190 -10.54 -10.45 2.71
C PHE A 190 -10.78 -11.92 3.05
N VAL A 191 -10.28 -12.37 4.21
CA VAL A 191 -10.40 -13.77 4.64
C VAL A 191 -11.86 -14.17 4.81
N MET A 192 -12.72 -13.30 5.34
CA MET A 192 -14.16 -13.58 5.41
C MET A 192 -14.82 -13.62 4.02
N GLU A 193 -14.36 -12.79 3.08
CA GLU A 193 -14.86 -12.75 1.71
C GLU A 193 -14.44 -13.99 0.90
N THR A 194 -13.25 -14.53 1.18
CA THR A 194 -12.65 -15.61 0.40
C THR A 194 -12.73 -16.99 1.05
N GLU A 195 -13.26 -17.12 2.27
CA GLU A 195 -13.48 -18.40 2.96
C GLU A 195 -14.15 -19.48 2.10
N PRO A 196 -15.20 -19.18 1.29
CA PRO A 196 -15.86 -20.21 0.47
C PRO A 196 -15.16 -20.48 -0.88
N LEU A 197 -14.10 -19.76 -1.22
CA LEU A 197 -13.51 -19.75 -2.57
C LEU A 197 -12.41 -20.80 -2.73
N VAL A 198 -12.23 -21.29 -3.95
CA VAL A 198 -11.05 -22.09 -4.32
C VAL A 198 -9.88 -21.19 -4.71
N SER A 199 -8.65 -21.74 -4.74
CA SER A 199 -7.42 -20.97 -4.98
C SER A 199 -7.48 -20.07 -6.23
N ALA A 200 -8.01 -20.57 -7.35
CA ALA A 200 -8.11 -19.79 -8.57
C ALA A 200 -9.04 -18.57 -8.42
N GLU A 201 -10.16 -18.72 -7.71
CA GLU A 201 -11.11 -17.63 -7.44
C GLU A 201 -10.51 -16.61 -6.47
N VAL A 202 -9.63 -17.03 -5.56
CA VAL A 202 -8.87 -16.13 -4.69
C VAL A 202 -7.90 -15.27 -5.52
N GLU A 203 -7.21 -15.86 -6.49
CA GLU A 203 -6.33 -15.11 -7.41
C GLU A 203 -7.12 -14.10 -8.24
N ASP A 204 -8.26 -14.50 -8.81
CA ASP A 204 -9.16 -13.59 -9.53
C ASP A 204 -9.64 -12.45 -8.62
N ARG A 205 -9.89 -12.74 -7.35
CA ARG A 205 -10.29 -11.74 -6.36
C ARG A 205 -9.17 -10.74 -6.06
N ILE A 206 -7.92 -11.20 -5.99
CA ILE A 206 -6.73 -10.34 -5.84
C ILE A 206 -6.57 -9.45 -7.08
N GLU A 207 -6.75 -10.01 -8.28
CA GLU A 207 -6.69 -9.25 -9.53
C GLU A 207 -7.74 -8.14 -9.57
N GLN A 208 -8.97 -8.40 -9.12
CA GLN A 208 -9.98 -7.33 -8.99
C GLN A 208 -9.54 -6.19 -8.07
N LEU A 209 -8.80 -6.49 -7.00
CA LEU A 209 -8.23 -5.45 -6.16
C LEU A 209 -7.15 -4.64 -6.91
N CYS A 210 -6.29 -5.28 -7.69
CA CYS A 210 -5.31 -4.59 -8.54
C CYS A 210 -6.00 -3.64 -9.53
N LEU A 211 -7.06 -4.11 -10.21
CA LEU A 211 -7.85 -3.29 -11.12
C LEU A 211 -8.52 -2.10 -10.42
N ALA A 212 -8.92 -2.23 -9.15
CA ALA A 212 -9.45 -1.11 -8.37
C ALA A 212 -8.39 -0.02 -8.14
N PHE A 213 -7.12 -0.39 -7.92
CA PHE A 213 -6.02 0.56 -7.86
C PHE A 213 -5.76 1.25 -9.21
N GLU A 214 -5.81 0.50 -10.31
CA GLU A 214 -5.68 1.08 -11.66
C GLU A 214 -6.80 2.08 -11.97
N ALA A 215 -8.05 1.71 -11.67
CA ALA A 215 -9.22 2.56 -11.84
C ALA A 215 -9.15 3.82 -10.96
N ALA A 216 -8.47 3.76 -9.81
CA ALA A 216 -8.27 4.88 -8.90
C ALA A 216 -7.10 5.80 -9.31
N LYS A 217 -6.34 5.49 -10.37
CA LYS A 217 -5.21 6.32 -10.81
C LYS A 217 -5.57 7.79 -11.14
N PRO A 218 -6.72 8.12 -11.77
CA PRO A 218 -7.11 9.51 -11.95
C PRO A 218 -7.29 10.26 -10.62
N TYR A 219 -7.85 9.59 -9.60
CA TYR A 219 -7.96 10.13 -8.25
C TYR A 219 -6.58 10.38 -7.62
N LEU A 220 -5.67 9.40 -7.70
CA LEU A 220 -4.29 9.56 -7.23
C LEU A 220 -3.65 10.80 -7.87
N THR A 221 -3.74 10.92 -9.20
CA THR A 221 -3.11 12.02 -9.96
C THR A 221 -3.62 13.38 -9.46
N ALA A 222 -4.94 13.55 -9.38
CA ALA A 222 -5.55 14.78 -8.91
C ALA A 222 -5.14 15.12 -7.47
N ARG A 223 -5.15 14.13 -6.56
CA ARG A 223 -4.75 14.34 -5.17
C ARG A 223 -3.26 14.64 -5.02
N TRP A 224 -2.42 13.95 -5.77
CA TRP A 224 -0.97 14.13 -5.76
C TRP A 224 -0.57 15.53 -6.22
N ASP A 225 -1.29 16.09 -7.19
CA ASP A 225 -1.10 17.47 -7.67
C ASP A 225 -1.57 18.50 -6.64
N ALA A 226 -2.76 18.31 -6.07
CA ALA A 226 -3.33 19.23 -5.07
C ALA A 226 -2.41 19.36 -3.83
N VAL A 227 -1.91 18.24 -3.33
CA VAL A 227 -0.99 18.19 -2.19
C VAL A 227 0.37 18.80 -2.51
N GLY A 228 0.85 18.65 -3.76
CA GLY A 228 2.08 19.29 -4.22
C GLY A 228 1.97 20.81 -4.30
N ALA A 229 0.83 21.32 -4.76
CA ALA A 229 0.55 22.76 -4.83
C ALA A 229 0.48 23.41 -3.43
N ALA A 230 -0.11 22.72 -2.45
CA ALA A 230 -0.19 23.21 -1.06
C ALA A 230 1.17 23.27 -0.34
N ALA A 231 2.14 22.46 -0.77
CA ALA A 231 3.48 22.42 -0.18
C ALA A 231 4.47 23.41 -0.82
N ALA A 232 4.12 24.07 -1.93
CA ALA A 232 4.98 25.06 -2.57
C ALA A 232 4.98 26.37 -1.75
N PRO A 233 6.15 26.97 -1.44
CA PRO A 233 6.19 28.24 -0.74
C PRO A 233 5.47 29.32 -1.58
N ALA A 234 4.57 30.07 -0.96
CA ALA A 234 3.92 31.20 -1.58
C ALA A 234 5.01 32.16 -2.11
N VAL A 235 5.07 32.35 -3.43
CA VAL A 235 5.94 33.35 -4.05
C VAL A 235 5.49 34.71 -3.53
N GLN A 236 6.24 35.27 -2.58
CA GLN A 236 6.02 36.64 -2.13
C GLN A 236 6.27 37.56 -3.32
N GLY A 237 5.21 38.22 -3.79
CA GLY A 237 5.30 39.21 -4.87
C GLY A 237 6.32 40.28 -4.51
N ALA A 238 7.19 40.60 -5.46
CA ALA A 238 8.23 41.61 -5.30
C ALA A 238 7.61 42.96 -4.86
N PRO A 239 8.25 43.68 -3.92
CA PRO A 239 7.78 45.00 -3.53
C PRO A 239 7.86 45.96 -4.72
N VAL A 240 6.74 46.63 -5.01
CA VAL A 240 6.66 47.70 -5.99
C VAL A 240 7.57 48.83 -5.52
N GLU A 241 8.64 49.10 -6.25
CA GLU A 241 9.47 50.29 -6.06
C GLU A 241 8.62 51.55 -6.29
N VAL A 242 8.36 52.28 -5.21
CA VAL A 242 7.88 53.66 -5.31
C VAL A 242 9.11 54.54 -5.52
N LYS A 243 9.25 55.07 -6.74
CA LYS A 243 10.27 56.09 -7.06
C LYS A 243 9.91 57.45 -6.41
N PRO A 244 10.92 58.25 -6.04
CA PRO A 244 10.79 59.45 -5.21
C PRO A 244 10.02 60.59 -5.86
#